data_AF-R7H8G2-F1
#
_entry.id   AF-R7H8G2-F1
#
_cell.length_a   1.000
_cell.length_b   1.000
_cell.length_c   1.000
_cell.angle_alpha   90.00
_cell.angle_beta   90.00
_cell.angle_gamma   90.00
#
_symmetry.space_group_name_H-M   'P 1'
#
loop_
_entity.id
_entity.type
_entity.pdbx_description
1 polymer ?
#
loop_
_entity_poly.entity_id
_entity_poly.type
_entity_poly.pdbx_seq_one_letter_code
_entity_poly.pdbx_strand_id
1 'polypeptide(L)'
;MNNYNNNPLPPTQSCPSFGLWLALSIACTLLANKLCGIIAIVYIVFANTAYMQGNYEKYESNFKTVKIALLIGVILGIIKIIFRLFFGMVSILFL
;
A
#
# COMPACT_ATOMS: atom_id res chain seq x y z
N MET A 1 -1.48 -3.51 46.45
CA MET A 1 -2.15 -4.05 45.26
C MET A 1 -1.34 -3.60 44.04
N ASN A 2 -0.45 -4.44 43.50
CA ASN A 2 0.35 -4.08 42.32
C ASN A 2 -0.52 -4.21 41.06
N ASN A 3 -0.69 -3.12 40.33
CA ASN A 3 -1.53 -3.04 39.14
C ASN A 3 -0.80 -3.73 37.97
N TYR A 4 -1.02 -5.05 37.84
CA TYR A 4 -0.40 -5.92 36.83
C TYR A 4 -1.17 -5.89 35.49
N ASN A 5 -1.71 -4.73 35.11
CA ASN A 5 -2.38 -4.52 33.82
C ASN A 5 -1.77 -3.30 33.12
N ASN A 6 -0.50 -3.43 32.73
CA ASN A 6 0.20 -2.43 31.91
C ASN A 6 0.15 -2.79 30.43
N ASN A 7 -0.80 -3.63 30.01
CA ASN A 7 -1.01 -3.86 28.59
C ASN A 7 -1.86 -2.69 28.09
N PRO A 8 -1.32 -1.73 27.33
CA PRO A 8 -2.16 -0.71 26.73
C PRO A 8 -3.27 -1.42 25.95
N LEU A 9 -4.52 -1.13 26.29
CA LEU A 9 -5.68 -1.66 25.58
C LEU A 9 -5.45 -1.46 24.07
N PRO A 10 -5.67 -2.50 23.25
CA PRO A 10 -5.55 -2.39 21.81
C PRO A 10 -6.33 -1.15 21.34
N PRO A 11 -5.72 -0.21 20.60
CA PRO A 11 -6.45 0.96 20.12
C PRO A 11 -7.58 0.46 19.23
N THR A 12 -8.83 0.69 19.67
CA THR A 12 -10.05 0.38 18.90
C THR A 12 -10.23 1.27 17.68
N GLN A 13 -9.26 2.15 17.41
CA GLN A 13 -9.27 3.12 16.35
C GLN A 13 -8.21 2.76 15.31
N SER A 14 -8.65 2.59 14.07
CA SER A 14 -7.76 2.48 12.91
C SER A 14 -6.82 3.67 12.85
N CYS A 15 -5.57 3.45 12.41
CA CYS A 15 -4.54 4.48 12.44
C CYS A 15 -4.98 5.75 11.67
N PRO A 16 -4.71 6.96 12.18
CA PRO A 16 -5.28 8.24 11.73
C PRO A 16 -4.91 8.70 10.30
N SER A 17 -4.39 7.81 9.47
CA SER A 17 -4.06 8.04 8.06
C SER A 17 -4.42 6.84 7.16
N PHE A 18 -4.95 5.75 7.75
CA PHE A 18 -5.23 4.49 7.06
C PHE A 18 -6.05 4.67 5.79
N GLY A 19 -7.13 5.46 5.86
CA GLY A 19 -8.00 5.73 4.72
C GLY A 19 -7.29 6.43 3.56
N LEU A 20 -6.33 7.32 3.85
CA LEU A 20 -5.58 8.06 2.84
C LEU A 20 -4.58 7.14 2.12
N TRP A 21 -3.86 6.31 2.88
CA TRP A 21 -2.96 5.29 2.31
C TRP A 21 -3.71 4.21 1.54
N LEU A 22 -4.87 3.79 2.04
CA LEU A 22 -5.75 2.84 1.36
C LEU A 22 -6.26 3.43 0.04
N ALA A 23 -6.74 4.68 0.05
CA ALA A 23 -7.17 5.38 -1.16
C ALA A 23 -6.03 5.51 -2.17
N LEU A 24 -4.81 5.82 -1.72
CA LEU A 24 -3.62 5.89 -2.58
C LEU A 24 -3.30 4.53 -3.22
N SER A 25 -3.45 3.45 -2.45
CA SER A 25 -3.28 2.07 -2.92
C SER A 25 -4.33 1.68 -3.97
N ILE A 26 -5.59 2.09 -3.76
CA ILE A 26 -6.69 1.90 -4.73
C ILE A 26 -6.45 2.72 -5.99
N ALA A 27 -6.04 3.98 -5.87
CA ALA A 27 -5.64 4.80 -7.01
C ALA A 27 -4.50 4.15 -7.81
N CYS A 28 -3.50 3.58 -7.12
CA CYS A 28 -2.40 2.85 -7.75
C CYS A 28 -2.87 1.55 -8.45
N THR A 29 -3.88 0.88 -7.89
CA THR A 29 -4.55 -0.29 -8.50
C THR A 29 -5.19 0.07 -9.84
N LEU A 30 -5.81 1.25 -9.93
CA LEU A 30 -6.51 1.73 -11.12
C LEU A 30 -5.54 2.28 -12.18
N LEU A 31 -4.50 3.01 -11.77
CA LEU A 31 -3.57 3.69 -12.70
C LEU A 31 -2.43 2.79 -13.21
N ALA A 32 -1.79 2.02 -12.30
CA ALA A 32 -0.52 1.37 -12.61
C ALA A 32 -0.69 -0.11 -12.98
N ASN A 33 -1.25 -0.91 -12.06
CA ASN A 33 -1.45 -2.35 -12.27
C ASN A 33 -2.37 -2.94 -11.18
N LYS A 34 -3.38 -3.72 -11.58
CA LYS A 34 -4.30 -4.42 -10.65
C LYS A 34 -3.55 -5.24 -9.60
N LEU A 35 -2.50 -5.98 -10.00
CA LEU A 35 -1.75 -6.86 -9.12
C LEU A 35 -0.95 -6.11 -8.03
N CYS A 36 -0.27 -5.03 -8.38
CA CYS A 36 0.54 -4.29 -7.42
C CYS A 36 -0.34 -3.57 -6.38
N GLY A 37 -1.44 -2.98 -6.84
CA GLY A 37 -2.40 -2.35 -5.96
C GLY A 37 -3.05 -3.32 -4.97
N ILE A 38 -3.39 -4.55 -5.40
CA ILE A 38 -3.89 -5.60 -4.50
C ILE A 38 -2.87 -5.93 -3.40
N ILE A 39 -1.59 -6.12 -3.75
CA ILE A 39 -0.54 -6.42 -2.76
C ILE A 39 -0.42 -5.27 -1.74
N ALA A 40 -0.44 -4.03 -2.21
CA ALA A 40 -0.35 -2.86 -1.34
C ALA A 40 -1.58 -2.71 -0.43
N ILE A 41 -2.79 -3.04 -0.90
CA ILE A 41 -4.02 -3.06 -0.08
C ILE A 41 -3.92 -4.13 1.02
N VAL A 42 -3.49 -5.35 0.69
CA VAL A 42 -3.34 -6.45 1.67
C VAL A 42 -2.36 -6.06 2.77
N TYR A 43 -1.20 -5.50 2.41
CA TYR A 43 -0.20 -5.05 3.38
C TYR A 43 -0.67 -3.88 4.25
N ILE A 44 -1.45 -2.95 3.68
CA ILE A 44 -2.09 -1.86 4.43
C ILE A 44 -3.04 -2.41 5.48
N VAL A 45 -3.94 -3.33 5.08
CA VAL A 45 -4.90 -3.96 6.01
C VAL A 45 -4.15 -4.70 7.12
N PHE A 46 -3.10 -5.45 6.77
CA PHE A 46 -2.27 -6.15 7.75
C PHE A 46 -1.56 -5.20 8.73
N ALA A 47 -1.06 -4.06 8.25
CA ALA A 47 -0.50 -3.02 9.10
C ALA A 47 -1.55 -2.46 10.06
N ASN A 48 -2.76 -2.19 9.59
CA ASN A 48 -3.84 -1.70 10.45
C ASN A 48 -4.28 -2.74 11.49
N THR A 49 -4.33 -4.03 11.14
CA THR A 49 -4.57 -5.10 12.11
C THR A 49 -3.49 -5.13 13.19
N ALA A 50 -2.21 -5.01 12.83
CA ALA A 50 -1.10 -4.92 13.80
C ALA A 50 -1.20 -3.67 14.70
N TYR A 51 -1.63 -2.53 14.14
CA TYR A 51 -1.88 -1.31 14.89
C TYR A 51 -3.01 -1.50 15.91
N MET A 52 -4.14 -2.09 15.49
CA MET A 52 -5.25 -2.40 16.37
C MET A 52 -4.90 -3.42 17.45
N GLN A 53 -3.88 -4.26 17.25
CA GLN A 53 -3.38 -5.18 18.28
C GLN A 53 -2.43 -4.52 19.29
N GLY A 54 -2.15 -3.22 19.16
CA GLY A 54 -1.17 -2.51 19.98
C GLY A 54 0.29 -2.85 19.66
N ASN A 55 0.54 -3.58 18.55
CA ASN A 55 1.87 -3.95 18.10
C ASN A 55 2.41 -2.90 17.11
N TYR A 56 2.83 -1.75 17.66
CA TYR A 56 3.30 -0.60 16.90
C TYR A 56 4.58 -0.86 16.10
N GLU A 57 5.46 -1.73 16.62
CA GLU A 57 6.72 -2.09 15.97
C GLU A 57 6.47 -2.83 14.65
N LYS A 58 5.53 -3.79 14.69
CA LYS A 58 5.12 -4.53 13.50
C LYS A 58 4.30 -3.68 12.54
N TYR A 59 3.48 -2.75 13.04
CA TYR A 59 2.82 -1.74 12.22
C TYR A 59 3.82 -0.91 11.42
N GLU A 60 4.84 -0.35 12.07
CA GLU A 60 5.81 0.51 11.40
C GLU A 60 6.60 -0.23 10.32
N SER A 61 7.02 -1.47 10.61
CA SER A 61 7.71 -2.34 9.65
C SER A 61 6.85 -2.63 8.42
N ASN A 62 5.60 -3.07 8.62
CA ASN A 62 4.67 -3.35 7.52
C ASN A 62 4.34 -2.08 6.72
N PHE A 63 4.25 -0.93 7.38
CA PHE A 63 3.98 0.35 6.72
C PHE A 63 5.14 0.82 5.84
N LYS A 64 6.39 0.53 6.22
CA LYS A 64 7.56 0.73 5.34
C LYS A 64 7.45 -0.15 4.10
N THR A 65 7.04 -1.41 4.26
CA THR A 65 6.79 -2.32 3.13
C THR A 65 5.68 -1.81 2.21
N VAL A 66 4.58 -1.27 2.77
CA VAL A 66 3.51 -0.63 1.98
C VAL A 66 4.05 0.49 1.12
N LYS A 67 4.82 1.42 1.71
CA LYS A 67 5.43 2.54 0.98
C LYS A 67 6.31 2.06 -0.17
N ILE A 68 7.14 1.05 0.07
CA ILE A 68 8.02 0.45 -0.94
C ILE A 68 7.21 -0.25 -2.03
N ALA A 69 6.19 -1.04 -1.68
CA ALA A 69 5.32 -1.70 -2.64
C ALA A 69 4.60 -0.68 -3.53
N LEU A 70 4.11 0.42 -2.94
CA LEU A 70 3.46 1.50 -3.66
C LEU A 70 4.44 2.21 -4.61
N LEU A 71 5.67 2.50 -4.15
CA LEU A 71 6.72 3.11 -4.98
C LEU A 71 7.07 2.23 -6.18
N ILE A 72 7.29 0.93 -5.95
CA ILE A 72 7.55 -0.05 -7.01
C ILE A 72 6.36 -0.12 -7.97
N GLY A 73 5.13 -0.06 -7.46
CA GLY A 73 3.91 -0.02 -8.26
C GLY A 73 3.85 1.17 -9.20
N VAL A 74 4.17 2.36 -8.72
CA VAL A 74 4.21 3.58 -9.53
C VAL A 74 5.27 3.47 -10.62
N ILE A 75 6.49 3.01 -10.29
CA ILE A 75 7.58 2.83 -11.26
C ILE A 75 7.17 1.85 -12.37
N LEU A 76 6.63 0.68 -12.00
CA LEU A 76 6.15 -0.32 -12.96
C LEU A 76 4.98 0.21 -13.82
N GLY A 77 4.10 1.02 -13.23
CA GLY A 77 3.01 1.69 -13.96
C GLY A 77 3.53 2.65 -15.04
N ILE A 78 4.51 3.49 -14.69
CA ILE A 78 5.15 4.43 -15.62
C ILE A 78 5.85 3.67 -16.76
N ILE A 79 6.61 2.62 -16.45
CA ILE A 79 7.28 1.79 -17.45
C ILE A 79 6.26 1.22 -18.44
N LYS A 80 5.11 0.72 -17.96
CA LYS A 80 4.05 0.18 -18.82
C LYS A 80 3.44 1.24 -19.74
N ILE A 81 3.23 2.46 -19.24
CA ILE A 81 2.73 3.59 -20.04
C ILE A 81 3.71 3.92 -21.16
N ILE A 82 5.01 4.02 -20.84
CA ILE A 82 6.05 4.31 -21.83
C ILE A 82 6.09 3.21 -22.90
N PHE A 83 6.10 1.95 -22.49
CA PHE A 83 6.09 0.81 -23.41
C PHE A 83 4.87 0.83 -24.33
N ARG A 84 3.68 1.11 -23.80
CA ARG A 84 2.45 1.21 -24.59
C ARG A 84 2.50 2.35 -25.60
N LEU A 85 3.01 3.52 -25.21
CA LEU A 85 3.18 4.66 -26.12
C LEU A 85 4.19 4.35 -27.23
N PHE A 86 5.32 3.72 -26.88
CA PHE A 86 6.36 3.40 -27.83
C PHE A 86 5.89 2.36 -28.87
N PHE A 87 5.30 1.24 -28.41
CA PHE A 87 4.72 0.24 -29.30
C PHE A 87 3.51 0.75 -30.09
N GLY A 88 2.72 1.65 -29.50
CA GLY A 88 1.60 2.31 -30.17
C GLY A 88 2.06 3.16 -31.35
N MET A 89 3.06 4.03 -31.14
CA MET A 89 3.61 4.86 -32.22
C MET A 89 4.27 4.03 -33.32
N VAL A 90 5.04 2.99 -32.94
CA VAL A 90 5.63 2.07 -33.92
C VAL A 90 4.54 1.39 -34.75
N SER A 91 3.46 0.88 -34.13
CA SER A 91 2.38 0.24 -34.87
C SER A 91 1.68 1.18 -35.87
N ILE A 92 1.53 2.47 -35.52
CA ILE A 92 0.92 3.47 -36.40
C ILE A 92 1.84 3.83 -37.57
N LEU A 93 3.16 3.83 -37.37
CA LEU A 93 4.14 4.16 -38.40
C LEU A 93 4.28 3.07 -39.48
N PHE A 94 3.93 1.82 -39.14
CA PHE A 94 3.99 0.66 -40.03
C PHE A 94 2.63 0.28 -40.64
N LEU A 95 1.59 1.08 -40.42
CA LEU A 95 0.25 0.94 -41.01
C LEU A 95 0.06 1.91 -42.19
#